data_AF-A0A9E1BBD3-F1
#
_entry.id   AF-A0A9E1BBD3-F1
#
_cell.length_a   1.000
_cell.length_b   1.000
_cell.length_c   1.000
_cell.angle_alpha   90.00
_cell.angle_beta   90.00
_cell.angle_gamma   90.00
#
_symmetry.space_group_name_H-M   'P 1'
#
loop_
_entity.id
_entity.type
_entity.pdbx_description
1 polymer ?
#
loop_
_entity_poly.entity_id
_entity_poly.type
_entity_poly.pdbx_seq_one_letter_code
_entity_poly.pdbx_strand_id
1 'polypeptide(L)'
;QLIDTQIYLNEYVPKNFSNDFLGLVSAKDALNFSLNIPVINLDLKLKDNSLYELLEKVNLVDENKEFYGSSIVLGSAEMSLIDLAHLYTIYANGGVYRPLEFAGKNYKNEDKNITLISPQSAYLTAKMMSEASRSYLKNAWQYAQNTPKIAFKTGTSANSRDLYAIGVDEDYTIAVWVGNFNAEKTDKLTGLNDVSKIVFDMFKLIAQKRNLSFMSEPEGIEKVPTCLDAFSYETCEKTALDDRIVGVKLQDKCESLRGEELEFLIKNGFLDKDEVKNSPCAEVYKDKKPVFAYPYNGEEIVTDENVTQIMLKCYAFLGDEIYLKVDDLNFSKIENASEKRLDLTLGEHTLKCLDQNSNQSEITIKLRR
;
A
#
# COMPACT_ATOMS: atom_id res chain seq x y z
N GLN A 1 12.11 -3.70 5.28
CA GLN A 1 11.09 -2.79 5.84
C GLN A 1 10.34 -2.11 4.70
N LEU A 2 9.08 -1.77 4.92
CA LEU A 2 8.33 -0.81 4.12
C LEU A 2 8.40 0.57 4.81
N ILE A 3 8.08 1.63 4.07
CA ILE A 3 8.13 3.01 4.56
C ILE A 3 6.72 3.57 4.53
N ASP A 4 6.22 3.94 5.70
CA ASP A 4 4.97 4.65 5.90
C ASP A 4 5.29 6.12 6.17
N THR A 5 5.20 6.94 5.12
CA THR A 5 5.48 8.38 5.16
C THR A 5 4.60 9.11 4.15
N GLN A 6 4.64 10.44 4.16
CA GLN A 6 3.96 11.25 3.16
C GLN A 6 4.55 10.95 1.77
N ILE A 7 3.69 10.53 0.83
CA ILE A 7 4.03 10.39 -0.59
C ILE A 7 3.11 11.22 -1.47
N TYR A 8 3.56 11.53 -2.68
CA TYR A 8 2.83 12.37 -3.63
C TYR A 8 2.68 11.64 -4.96
N LEU A 9 1.43 11.41 -5.40
CA LEU A 9 1.12 10.57 -6.56
C LEU A 9 0.35 11.39 -7.59
N ASN A 10 1.07 12.17 -8.41
CA ASN A 10 0.45 13.10 -9.36
C ASN A 10 -0.75 13.79 -8.70
N GLU A 11 -1.97 13.49 -9.11
CA GLU A 11 -3.23 14.09 -8.65
C GLU A 11 -3.70 13.71 -7.23
N TYR A 12 -2.96 12.88 -6.50
CA TYR A 12 -3.39 12.32 -5.23
C TYR A 12 -2.31 12.31 -4.16
N VAL A 13 -2.69 12.76 -2.95
CA VAL A 13 -1.85 12.69 -1.75
C VAL A 13 -2.51 11.73 -0.76
N PRO A 14 -2.13 10.44 -0.76
CA PRO A 14 -2.74 9.46 0.13
C PRO A 14 -2.48 9.75 1.60
N LYS A 15 -3.41 9.31 2.44
CA LYS A 15 -3.32 9.38 3.90
C LYS A 15 -3.70 8.04 4.51
N ASN A 16 -3.06 7.69 5.62
CA ASN A 16 -3.56 6.62 6.48
C ASN A 16 -4.87 7.04 7.15
N PHE A 17 -5.66 6.05 7.56
CA PHE A 17 -6.89 6.30 8.31
C PHE A 17 -6.66 7.10 9.62
N SER A 18 -5.51 6.89 10.28
CA SER A 18 -5.11 7.65 11.47
C SER A 18 -4.74 9.11 11.20
N ASN A 19 -4.48 9.48 9.94
CA ASN A 19 -3.77 10.70 9.53
C ASN A 19 -2.34 10.84 10.06
N ASP A 20 -1.77 9.78 10.63
CA ASP A 20 -0.39 9.71 11.11
C ASP A 20 0.42 8.69 10.29
N PHE A 21 1.73 8.84 10.33
CA PHE A 21 2.70 7.95 9.70
C PHE A 21 3.51 7.21 10.76
N LEU A 22 3.72 5.91 10.57
CA LEU A 22 4.50 5.06 11.47
C LEU A 22 6.00 4.98 11.11
N GLY A 23 6.40 5.54 9.96
CA GLY A 23 7.78 5.46 9.48
C GLY A 23 8.14 4.06 9.01
N LEU A 24 9.22 3.49 9.53
CA LEU A 24 9.67 2.15 9.14
C LEU A 24 8.77 1.08 9.75
N VAL A 25 8.18 0.24 8.90
CA VAL A 25 7.27 -0.81 9.31
C VAL A 25 7.59 -2.13 8.61
N SER A 26 7.40 -3.25 9.31
CA SER A 26 7.50 -4.57 8.67
C SER A 26 6.32 -4.78 7.71
N ALA A 27 6.45 -5.67 6.72
CA ALA A 27 5.33 -6.02 5.85
C ALA A 27 4.14 -6.59 6.65
N LYS A 28 4.44 -7.35 7.72
CA LYS A 28 3.46 -7.87 8.66
C LYS A 28 2.72 -6.75 9.39
N ASP A 29 3.44 -5.77 9.92
CA ASP A 29 2.82 -4.66 10.64
C ASP A 29 2.02 -3.76 9.70
N ALA A 30 2.54 -3.46 8.51
CA ALA A 30 1.80 -2.70 7.49
C ALA A 30 0.47 -3.38 7.13
N LEU A 31 0.48 -4.70 6.92
CA LEU A 31 -0.72 -5.48 6.62
C LEU A 31 -1.69 -5.52 7.80
N ASN A 32 -1.19 -5.77 9.01
CA ASN A 32 -2.00 -5.82 10.22
C ASN A 32 -2.63 -4.46 10.51
N PHE A 33 -1.84 -3.38 10.56
CA PHE A 33 -2.37 -2.02 10.77
C PHE A 33 -3.16 -1.46 9.58
N SER A 34 -3.23 -2.19 8.46
CA SER A 34 -3.96 -1.79 7.25
C SER A 34 -3.52 -0.42 6.74
N LEU A 35 -2.20 -0.19 6.71
CA LEU A 35 -1.64 1.10 6.32
C LEU A 35 -1.78 1.30 4.82
N ASN A 36 -2.26 2.49 4.42
CA ASN A 36 -2.55 2.81 3.03
C ASN A 36 -1.25 3.08 2.24
N ILE A 37 -0.31 3.84 2.83
CA ILE A 37 0.90 4.25 2.11
C ILE A 37 1.79 3.05 1.72
N PRO A 38 2.14 2.14 2.64
CA PRO A 38 3.05 1.05 2.31
C PRO A 38 2.51 0.13 1.23
N VAL A 39 1.19 -0.11 1.19
CA VAL A 39 0.58 -0.97 0.16
C VAL A 39 0.53 -0.29 -1.20
N ILE A 40 0.26 1.01 -1.27
CA ILE A 40 0.34 1.77 -2.53
C ILE A 40 1.76 1.74 -3.08
N ASN A 41 2.75 1.99 -2.23
CA ASN A 41 4.15 1.93 -2.65
C ASN A 41 4.58 0.53 -3.11
N LEU A 42 4.08 -0.52 -2.45
CA LEU A 42 4.33 -1.90 -2.88
C LEU A 42 3.74 -2.16 -4.27
N ASP A 43 2.50 -1.77 -4.50
CA ASP A 43 1.81 -2.01 -5.78
C ASP A 43 2.48 -1.28 -6.96
N LEU A 44 2.87 -0.02 -6.75
CA LEU A 44 3.64 0.75 -7.73
C LEU A 44 4.98 0.08 -8.09
N LYS A 45 5.60 -0.65 -7.14
CA LYS A 45 6.84 -1.40 -7.37
C LYS A 45 6.61 -2.71 -8.12
N LEU A 46 5.44 -3.33 -7.97
CA LEU A 46 5.10 -4.60 -8.60
C LEU A 46 4.85 -4.46 -10.11
N LYS A 47 4.46 -3.28 -10.60
CA LYS A 47 4.24 -2.97 -12.03
C LYS A 47 3.27 -3.95 -12.71
N ASP A 48 3.78 -4.88 -13.50
CA ASP A 48 3.02 -5.90 -14.25
C ASP A 48 2.67 -7.12 -13.38
N ASN A 49 2.99 -7.06 -12.08
CA ASN A 49 2.55 -8.00 -11.06
C ASN A 49 1.68 -7.33 -9.99
N SER A 50 1.09 -6.16 -10.30
CA SER A 50 0.22 -5.40 -9.39
C SER A 50 -1.07 -6.15 -9.05
N LEU A 51 -1.83 -5.63 -8.08
CA LEU A 51 -3.13 -6.19 -7.72
C LEU A 51 -4.09 -6.21 -8.92
N TYR A 52 -4.07 -5.19 -9.78
CA TYR A 52 -4.88 -5.15 -10.99
C TYR A 52 -4.67 -6.42 -11.85
N GLU A 53 -3.42 -6.77 -12.12
CA GLU A 53 -3.04 -7.91 -12.97
C GLU A 53 -3.48 -9.24 -12.36
N LEU A 54 -3.56 -9.32 -11.02
CA LEU A 54 -4.07 -10.50 -10.32
C LEU A 54 -5.59 -10.60 -10.42
N LEU A 55 -6.31 -9.49 -10.25
CA LEU A 55 -7.77 -9.46 -10.33
C LEU A 55 -8.27 -9.65 -11.77
N GLU A 56 -7.55 -9.10 -12.76
CA GLU A 56 -7.86 -9.25 -14.18
C GLU A 56 -7.82 -10.72 -14.62
N LYS A 57 -6.85 -11.51 -14.13
CA LYS A 57 -6.76 -12.96 -14.43
C LYS A 57 -8.01 -13.75 -14.06
N VAL A 58 -8.79 -13.26 -13.10
CA VAL A 58 -10.02 -13.90 -12.60
C VAL A 58 -11.26 -13.06 -12.88
N ASN A 59 -11.17 -12.05 -13.76
CA ASN A 59 -12.27 -11.17 -14.17
C ASN A 59 -12.97 -10.49 -12.97
N LEU A 60 -12.18 -9.99 -12.01
CA LEU A 60 -12.66 -9.24 -10.84
C LEU A 60 -12.37 -7.74 -10.93
N VAL A 61 -12.18 -7.23 -12.15
CA VAL A 61 -12.08 -5.81 -12.49
C VAL A 61 -12.99 -5.55 -13.69
N ASP A 62 -13.70 -4.43 -13.66
CA ASP A 62 -14.66 -4.04 -14.70
C ASP A 62 -14.12 -2.92 -15.60
N GLU A 63 -13.07 -2.23 -15.15
CA GLU A 63 -12.43 -1.12 -15.84
C GLU A 63 -10.94 -1.40 -16.09
N ASN A 64 -10.28 -0.57 -16.89
CA ASN A 64 -8.86 -0.73 -17.20
C ASN A 64 -7.93 -0.29 -16.04
N LYS A 65 -6.65 -0.63 -16.17
CA LYS A 65 -5.61 -0.31 -15.19
C LYS A 65 -5.48 1.19 -14.94
N GLU A 66 -5.58 2.01 -15.98
CA GLU A 66 -5.51 3.47 -15.85
C GLU A 66 -6.66 4.05 -15.05
N PHE A 67 -7.87 3.51 -15.19
CA PHE A 67 -9.06 3.96 -14.45
C PHE A 67 -8.88 3.77 -12.94
N TYR A 68 -8.45 2.59 -12.50
CA TYR A 68 -8.27 2.35 -11.07
C TYR A 68 -7.03 3.05 -10.51
N GLY A 69 -5.94 3.10 -11.28
CA GLY A 69 -4.67 3.66 -10.85
C GLY A 69 -4.21 3.08 -9.50
N SER A 70 -3.57 3.92 -8.68
CA SER A 70 -3.08 3.51 -7.34
C SER A 70 -4.19 3.28 -6.31
N SER A 71 -5.44 3.65 -6.62
CA SER A 71 -6.55 3.49 -5.69
C SER A 71 -7.04 2.05 -5.56
N ILE A 72 -6.68 1.16 -6.51
CA ILE A 72 -7.14 -0.23 -6.51
C ILE A 72 -6.79 -0.98 -5.23
N VAL A 73 -5.58 -0.77 -4.71
CA VAL A 73 -5.12 -1.40 -3.46
C VAL A 73 -5.75 -0.81 -2.20
N LEU A 74 -6.51 0.27 -2.35
CA LEU A 74 -7.35 0.85 -1.31
C LEU A 74 -8.83 0.43 -1.43
N GLY A 75 -9.15 -0.44 -2.39
CA GLY A 75 -10.48 -1.03 -2.56
C GLY A 75 -11.42 -0.25 -3.49
N SER A 76 -10.90 0.40 -4.54
CA SER A 76 -11.76 1.04 -5.57
C SER A 76 -12.36 0.05 -6.57
N ALA A 77 -11.89 -1.20 -6.61
CA ALA A 77 -12.54 -2.28 -7.36
C ALA A 77 -13.74 -2.81 -6.59
N GLU A 78 -14.94 -2.53 -7.11
CA GLU A 78 -16.20 -3.03 -6.55
C GLU A 78 -16.36 -4.53 -6.85
N MET A 79 -16.84 -5.30 -5.87
CA MET A 79 -17.13 -6.72 -6.08
C MET A 79 -18.21 -7.21 -5.11
N SER A 80 -18.88 -8.29 -5.49
CA SER A 80 -19.86 -8.93 -4.59
C SER A 80 -19.15 -9.60 -3.40
N LEU A 81 -19.85 -9.73 -2.26
CA LEU A 81 -19.27 -10.39 -1.08
C LEU A 81 -18.86 -11.84 -1.38
N ILE A 82 -19.57 -12.53 -2.27
CA ILE A 82 -19.23 -13.90 -2.64
C ILE A 82 -17.96 -13.96 -3.49
N ASP A 83 -17.75 -13.01 -4.41
CA ASP A 83 -16.51 -12.91 -5.18
C ASP A 83 -15.32 -12.63 -4.27
N LEU A 84 -15.48 -11.72 -3.31
CA LEU A 84 -14.46 -11.40 -2.33
C LEU A 84 -14.13 -12.61 -1.42
N ALA A 85 -15.16 -13.30 -0.93
CA ALA A 85 -14.97 -14.53 -0.14
C ALA A 85 -14.24 -15.61 -0.95
N HIS A 86 -14.63 -15.79 -2.21
CA HIS A 86 -14.01 -16.74 -3.13
C HIS A 86 -12.55 -16.39 -3.42
N LEU A 87 -12.23 -15.12 -3.65
CA LEU A 87 -10.84 -14.66 -3.81
C LEU A 87 -9.98 -14.97 -2.57
N TYR A 88 -10.53 -14.85 -1.36
CA TYR A 88 -9.79 -15.19 -0.14
C TYR A 88 -9.52 -16.69 0.02
N THR A 89 -10.23 -17.57 -0.69
CA THR A 89 -9.97 -19.02 -0.63
C THR A 89 -8.60 -19.39 -1.19
N ILE A 90 -7.95 -18.52 -1.97
CA ILE A 90 -6.61 -18.78 -2.51
C ILE A 90 -5.59 -19.06 -1.41
N TYR A 91 -5.75 -18.48 -0.22
CA TYR A 91 -4.83 -18.71 0.89
C TYR A 91 -4.86 -20.18 1.35
N ALA A 92 -6.06 -20.74 1.53
CA ALA A 92 -6.26 -22.16 1.83
C ALA A 92 -5.88 -23.07 0.65
N ASN A 93 -6.11 -22.60 -0.58
CA ASN A 93 -5.84 -23.35 -1.81
C ASN A 93 -4.40 -23.20 -2.35
N GLY A 94 -3.45 -22.73 -1.55
CA GLY A 94 -2.04 -22.65 -1.93
C GLY A 94 -1.75 -21.67 -3.08
N GLY A 95 -2.51 -20.58 -3.15
CA GLY A 95 -2.41 -19.53 -4.17
C GLY A 95 -3.25 -19.77 -5.43
N VAL A 96 -4.05 -20.83 -5.46
CA VAL A 96 -4.88 -21.22 -6.61
C VAL A 96 -6.33 -20.79 -6.41
N TYR A 97 -6.85 -20.01 -7.35
CA TYR A 97 -8.26 -19.70 -7.47
C TYR A 97 -8.95 -20.88 -8.16
N ARG A 98 -9.69 -21.67 -7.37
CA ARG A 98 -10.41 -22.87 -7.83
C ARG A 98 -11.87 -22.53 -8.08
N PRO A 99 -12.55 -23.15 -9.07
CA PRO A 99 -13.97 -22.92 -9.28
C PRO A 99 -14.81 -23.09 -8.01
N LEU A 100 -15.66 -22.10 -7.71
CA LEU A 100 -16.61 -22.19 -6.61
C LEU A 100 -17.85 -22.95 -7.07
N GLU A 101 -18.36 -23.88 -6.26
CA GLU A 101 -19.52 -24.69 -6.60
C GLU A 101 -20.70 -24.44 -5.65
N PHE A 102 -21.89 -24.26 -6.21
CA PHE A 102 -23.17 -24.26 -5.49
C PHE A 102 -24.01 -25.45 -5.93
N ALA A 103 -24.17 -26.40 -5.02
CA ALA A 103 -25.05 -27.56 -5.21
C ALA A 103 -24.82 -28.30 -6.55
N GLY A 104 -23.57 -28.64 -6.88
CA GLY A 104 -23.23 -29.34 -8.13
C GLY A 104 -22.93 -28.43 -9.31
N LYS A 105 -23.05 -27.10 -9.17
CA LYS A 105 -22.90 -26.16 -10.29
C LYS A 105 -21.85 -25.10 -10.02
N ASN A 106 -20.97 -24.90 -11.00
CA ASN A 106 -19.95 -23.87 -10.91
C ASN A 106 -20.58 -22.47 -10.95
N TYR A 107 -20.16 -21.64 -10.01
CA TYR A 107 -20.44 -20.22 -9.96
C TYR A 107 -19.76 -19.53 -11.16
N LYS A 108 -20.44 -18.54 -11.76
CA LYS A 108 -19.99 -17.81 -12.96
C LYS A 108 -19.53 -18.68 -14.15
N ASN A 109 -19.90 -19.96 -14.19
CA ASN A 109 -19.43 -20.94 -15.18
C ASN A 109 -17.90 -21.08 -15.25
N GLU A 110 -17.20 -20.79 -14.14
CA GLU A 110 -15.76 -21.02 -14.06
C GLU A 110 -15.47 -22.52 -13.99
N ASP A 111 -14.54 -23.03 -14.78
CA ASP A 111 -14.24 -24.46 -14.86
C ASP A 111 -12.75 -24.79 -14.70
N LYS A 112 -11.91 -23.75 -14.54
CA LYS A 112 -10.45 -23.88 -14.50
C LYS A 112 -9.88 -23.36 -13.20
N ASN A 113 -8.84 -24.05 -12.75
CA ASN A 113 -7.96 -23.57 -11.70
C ASN A 113 -7.03 -22.50 -12.27
N ILE A 114 -6.95 -21.35 -11.61
CA ILE A 114 -6.08 -20.24 -11.99
C ILE A 114 -5.09 -19.99 -10.86
N THR A 115 -3.79 -20.17 -11.12
CA THR A 115 -2.75 -19.84 -10.14
C THR A 115 -2.54 -18.33 -10.12
N LEU A 116 -2.85 -17.69 -8.99
CA LEU A 116 -2.63 -16.26 -8.79
C LEU A 116 -1.27 -15.98 -8.17
N ILE A 117 -0.90 -16.74 -7.14
CA ILE A 117 0.35 -16.58 -6.39
C ILE A 117 0.96 -17.94 -6.05
N SER A 118 2.22 -17.95 -5.64
CA SER A 118 2.88 -19.19 -5.18
C SER A 118 2.29 -19.67 -3.84
N PRO A 119 2.39 -20.98 -3.54
CA PRO A 119 1.94 -21.50 -2.25
C PRO A 119 2.70 -20.86 -1.07
N GLN A 120 3.99 -20.53 -1.26
CA GLN A 120 4.78 -19.85 -0.23
C GLN A 120 4.28 -18.43 0.02
N SER A 121 3.97 -17.66 -1.03
CA SER A 121 3.39 -16.32 -0.90
C SER A 121 2.02 -16.38 -0.23
N ALA A 122 1.17 -17.34 -0.60
CA ALA A 122 -0.14 -17.55 0.02
C ALA A 122 -0.01 -17.84 1.53
N TYR A 123 0.83 -18.81 1.90
CA TYR A 123 1.04 -19.18 3.30
C TYR A 123 1.65 -18.04 4.12
N LEU A 124 2.69 -17.36 3.63
CA LEU A 124 3.33 -16.25 4.37
C LEU A 124 2.37 -15.08 4.56
N THR A 125 1.54 -14.77 3.56
CA THR A 125 0.53 -13.71 3.67
C THR A 125 -0.55 -14.08 4.69
N ALA A 126 -1.06 -15.32 4.62
CA ALA A 126 -2.01 -15.83 5.59
C ALA A 126 -1.45 -15.85 7.01
N LYS A 127 -0.17 -16.25 7.17
CA LYS A 127 0.54 -16.25 8.44
C LYS A 127 0.63 -14.84 9.01
N MET A 128 1.03 -13.84 8.22
CA MET A 128 1.05 -12.44 8.66
C MET A 128 -0.33 -11.98 9.15
N MET A 129 -1.40 -12.30 8.42
CA MET A 129 -2.78 -12.00 8.82
C MET A 129 -3.23 -12.74 10.09
N SER A 130 -2.64 -13.90 10.40
CA SER A 130 -2.95 -14.68 11.61
C SER A 130 -2.24 -14.19 12.87
N GLU A 131 -1.20 -13.36 12.71
CA GLU A 131 -0.35 -12.85 13.78
C GLU A 131 -0.72 -11.42 14.21
N ALA A 132 -1.98 -11.04 13.97
CA ALA A 132 -2.60 -9.80 14.41
C ALA A 132 -2.34 -9.53 15.91
N SER A 133 -1.61 -8.46 16.21
CA SER A 133 -1.26 -8.11 17.59
C SER A 133 -2.48 -7.57 18.37
N ARG A 134 -2.41 -7.62 19.70
CA ARG A 134 -3.41 -6.97 20.57
C ARG A 134 -3.52 -5.46 20.30
N SER A 135 -2.40 -4.80 20.01
CA SER A 135 -2.39 -3.36 19.69
C SER A 135 -3.15 -3.05 18.40
N TYR A 136 -3.05 -3.93 17.39
CA TYR A 136 -3.88 -3.85 16.19
C TYR A 136 -5.36 -4.14 16.49
N LEU A 137 -5.65 -5.27 17.14
CA LEU A 137 -7.03 -5.69 17.37
C LEU A 137 -7.78 -4.82 18.38
N LYS A 138 -7.09 -4.00 19.19
CA LYS A 138 -7.68 -3.09 20.19
C LYS A 138 -8.74 -3.81 21.02
N ASN A 139 -9.99 -3.32 21.01
CA ASN A 139 -11.09 -3.94 21.74
C ASN A 139 -11.54 -5.26 21.11
N ALA A 140 -11.35 -5.45 19.80
CA ALA A 140 -11.67 -6.70 19.12
C ALA A 140 -10.78 -7.87 19.55
N TRP A 141 -9.64 -7.60 20.20
CA TRP A 141 -8.78 -8.64 20.78
C TRP A 141 -9.56 -9.56 21.73
N GLN A 142 -10.54 -9.04 22.46
CA GLN A 142 -11.38 -9.86 23.34
C GLN A 142 -12.17 -10.93 22.59
N TYR A 143 -12.53 -10.67 21.32
CA TYR A 143 -13.22 -11.62 20.47
C TYR A 143 -12.25 -12.63 19.86
N ALA A 144 -11.01 -12.25 19.59
CA ALA A 144 -9.98 -13.17 19.10
C ALA A 144 -9.61 -14.25 20.14
N GLN A 145 -9.76 -13.97 21.44
CA GLN A 145 -9.49 -14.94 22.51
C GLN A 145 -10.27 -16.24 22.32
N ASN A 146 -9.56 -17.37 22.43
CA ASN A 146 -10.09 -18.73 22.25
C ASN A 146 -10.66 -19.01 20.85
N THR A 147 -10.40 -18.15 19.87
CA THR A 147 -10.62 -18.49 18.46
C THR A 147 -9.46 -19.37 18.02
N PRO A 148 -9.70 -20.44 17.24
CA PRO A 148 -8.64 -21.12 16.50
C PRO A 148 -7.80 -20.15 15.67
N LYS A 149 -6.57 -20.56 15.34
CA LYS A 149 -5.70 -19.75 14.49
C LYS A 149 -6.34 -19.62 13.11
N ILE A 150 -6.64 -18.40 12.71
CA ILE A 150 -7.19 -18.04 11.40
C ILE A 150 -6.39 -16.88 10.82
N ALA A 151 -6.32 -16.78 9.50
CA ALA A 151 -5.88 -15.58 8.82
C ALA A 151 -7.05 -14.59 8.81
N PHE A 152 -6.84 -13.35 9.25
CA PHE A 152 -7.94 -12.43 9.49
C PHE A 152 -7.65 -11.02 8.97
N LYS A 153 -8.60 -10.42 8.24
CA LYS A 153 -8.49 -9.04 7.76
C LYS A 153 -9.81 -8.30 7.83
N THR A 154 -9.73 -7.01 8.16
CA THR A 154 -10.84 -6.06 8.15
C THR A 154 -10.80 -5.17 6.91
N GLY A 155 -11.95 -4.65 6.50
CA GLY A 155 -12.08 -3.64 5.45
C GLY A 155 -13.05 -2.54 5.89
N THR A 156 -12.80 -1.31 5.46
CA THR A 156 -13.68 -0.16 5.69
C THR A 156 -13.62 0.75 4.48
N SER A 157 -14.73 0.91 3.76
CA SER A 157 -14.78 1.78 2.59
C SER A 157 -14.78 3.26 2.97
N ALA A 158 -14.59 4.12 1.96
CA ALA A 158 -14.63 5.57 2.14
C ALA A 158 -15.94 6.03 2.80
N ASN A 159 -15.85 6.99 3.72
CA ASN A 159 -16.96 7.46 4.54
C ASN A 159 -17.66 6.38 5.38
N SER A 160 -17.04 5.21 5.58
CA SER A 160 -17.60 4.09 6.34
C SER A 160 -18.96 3.63 5.81
N ARG A 161 -19.14 3.58 4.48
CA ARG A 161 -20.36 3.02 3.86
C ARG A 161 -20.44 1.52 4.07
N ASP A 162 -19.31 0.83 3.88
CA ASP A 162 -19.20 -0.62 3.93
C ASP A 162 -18.14 -1.06 4.93
N LEU A 163 -18.49 -2.04 5.75
CA LEU A 163 -17.63 -2.62 6.76
C LEU A 163 -17.49 -4.12 6.50
N TYR A 164 -16.25 -4.60 6.41
CA TYR A 164 -15.94 -5.99 6.11
C TYR A 164 -15.08 -6.62 7.20
N ALA A 165 -15.27 -7.92 7.41
CA ALA A 165 -14.27 -8.77 8.04
C ALA A 165 -14.26 -10.14 7.36
N ILE A 166 -13.07 -10.67 7.13
CA ILE A 166 -12.87 -11.96 6.48
C ILE A 166 -11.89 -12.78 7.31
N GLY A 167 -12.25 -14.02 7.58
CA GLY A 167 -11.41 -15.00 8.25
C GLY A 167 -11.25 -16.26 7.40
N VAL A 168 -10.05 -16.82 7.38
CA VAL A 168 -9.69 -18.01 6.60
C VAL A 168 -8.91 -18.99 7.46
N ASP A 169 -9.31 -20.26 7.48
CA ASP A 169 -8.49 -21.38 7.95
C ASP A 169 -8.22 -22.36 6.79
N GLU A 170 -7.78 -23.59 7.07
CA GLU A 170 -7.54 -24.60 6.03
C GLU A 170 -8.82 -25.02 5.27
N ASP A 171 -9.98 -25.04 5.93
CA ASP A 171 -11.22 -25.65 5.42
C ASP A 171 -12.33 -24.62 5.14
N TYR A 172 -12.30 -23.46 5.79
CA TYR A 172 -13.37 -22.47 5.83
C TYR A 172 -12.85 -21.07 5.51
N THR A 173 -13.61 -20.37 4.67
CA THR A 173 -13.52 -18.92 4.48
C THR A 173 -14.85 -18.30 4.87
N ILE A 174 -14.83 -17.37 5.82
CA ILE A 174 -16.01 -16.63 6.29
C ILE A 174 -15.79 -15.15 5.98
N ALA A 175 -16.64 -14.58 5.13
CA ALA A 175 -16.69 -13.16 4.86
C ALA A 175 -18.01 -12.57 5.37
N VAL A 176 -17.94 -11.43 6.06
CA VAL A 176 -19.10 -10.71 6.57
C VAL A 176 -19.02 -9.27 6.09
N TRP A 177 -20.12 -8.78 5.52
CA TRP A 177 -20.34 -7.38 5.19
C TRP A 177 -21.45 -6.80 6.06
N VAL A 178 -21.26 -5.57 6.50
CA VAL A 178 -22.27 -4.75 7.16
C VAL A 178 -22.27 -3.38 6.49
N GLY A 179 -23.43 -2.96 6.00
CA GLY A 179 -23.62 -1.67 5.35
C GLY A 179 -25.09 -1.35 5.15
N ASN A 180 -25.38 -0.12 4.73
CA ASN A 180 -26.74 0.26 4.34
C ASN A 180 -26.95 -0.01 2.85
N PHE A 181 -28.05 -0.64 2.47
CA PHE A 181 -28.39 -0.92 1.07
C PHE A 181 -28.58 0.34 0.20
N ASN A 182 -28.78 1.50 0.82
CA ASN A 182 -28.87 2.80 0.14
C ASN A 182 -27.51 3.52 0.02
N ALA A 183 -26.39 2.85 0.37
CA ALA A 183 -25.03 3.38 0.41
C ALA A 183 -24.82 4.59 1.35
N GLU A 184 -25.76 4.85 2.26
CA GLU A 184 -25.54 5.80 3.34
C GLU A 184 -24.48 5.28 4.31
N LYS A 185 -23.83 6.21 5.00
CA LYS A 185 -22.80 5.91 5.99
C LYS A 185 -23.33 4.96 7.06
N THR A 186 -22.55 3.94 7.38
CA THR A 186 -22.83 3.01 8.47
C THR A 186 -22.39 3.63 9.79
N ASP A 187 -23.28 4.41 10.39
CA ASP A 187 -23.00 5.12 11.63
C ASP A 187 -22.87 4.18 12.84
N LYS A 188 -21.97 4.56 13.76
CA LYS A 188 -21.71 3.91 15.06
C LYS A 188 -21.12 2.49 15.02
N LEU A 189 -20.98 1.88 13.85
CA LEU A 189 -20.32 0.59 13.69
C LEU A 189 -18.94 0.77 13.07
N THR A 190 -18.07 -0.22 13.31
CA THR A 190 -16.73 -0.29 12.75
C THR A 190 -16.44 -1.72 12.29
N GLY A 191 -15.68 -1.87 11.21
CA GLY A 191 -15.24 -3.19 10.74
C GLY A 191 -14.50 -3.95 11.84
N LEU A 192 -13.61 -3.25 12.56
CA LEU A 192 -12.80 -3.85 13.60
C LEU A 192 -13.61 -4.35 14.81
N ASN A 193 -14.52 -3.56 15.39
CA ASN A 193 -15.21 -4.00 16.61
C ASN A 193 -16.44 -4.86 16.34
N ASP A 194 -17.25 -4.47 15.34
CA ASP A 194 -18.59 -5.02 15.17
C ASP A 194 -18.59 -6.20 14.20
N VAL A 195 -17.93 -6.05 13.05
CA VAL A 195 -17.92 -7.08 12.01
C VAL A 195 -16.96 -8.22 12.37
N SER A 196 -15.78 -7.90 12.92
CA SER A 196 -14.82 -8.93 13.38
C SER A 196 -15.41 -9.87 14.41
N LYS A 197 -16.25 -9.36 15.33
CA LYS A 197 -16.91 -10.17 16.35
C LYS A 197 -17.71 -11.30 15.72
N ILE A 198 -18.44 -11.02 14.64
CA ILE A 198 -19.28 -12.01 13.94
C ILE A 198 -18.38 -13.11 13.37
N VAL A 199 -17.29 -12.75 12.69
CA VAL A 199 -16.33 -13.72 12.12
C VAL A 199 -15.72 -14.60 13.22
N PHE A 200 -15.22 -14.01 14.30
CA PHE A 200 -14.61 -14.76 15.41
C PHE A 200 -15.63 -15.70 16.08
N ASP A 201 -16.85 -15.24 16.33
CA ASP A 201 -17.90 -16.08 16.92
C ASP A 201 -18.28 -17.25 16.00
N MET A 202 -18.34 -17.04 14.68
CA MET A 202 -18.60 -18.11 13.72
C MET A 202 -17.51 -19.18 13.73
N PHE A 203 -16.24 -18.79 13.71
CA PHE A 203 -15.13 -19.75 13.82
C PHE A 203 -15.15 -20.53 15.13
N LYS A 204 -15.47 -19.89 16.27
CA LYS A 204 -15.65 -20.58 17.55
C LYS A 204 -16.79 -21.60 17.52
N LEU A 205 -17.92 -21.25 16.90
CA LEU A 205 -19.07 -22.15 16.77
C LEU A 205 -18.74 -23.36 15.89
N ILE A 206 -17.97 -23.17 14.82
CA ILE A 206 -17.50 -24.28 13.98
C ILE A 206 -16.53 -25.17 14.76
N ALA A 207 -15.59 -24.57 15.50
CA ALA A 207 -14.59 -25.27 16.30
C ALA A 207 -15.18 -26.16 17.41
N GLN A 208 -16.41 -25.88 17.86
CA GLN A 208 -17.13 -26.76 18.79
C GLN A 208 -17.54 -28.10 18.17
N LYS A 209 -17.62 -28.17 16.84
CA LYS A 209 -18.13 -29.34 16.09
C LYS A 209 -17.08 -29.97 15.17
N ARG A 210 -16.02 -29.23 14.84
CA ARG A 210 -14.98 -29.60 13.89
C ARG A 210 -13.62 -29.29 14.47
N ASN A 211 -12.61 -30.09 14.13
CA ASN A 211 -11.24 -29.76 14.46
C ASN A 211 -10.70 -28.84 13.37
N LEU A 212 -10.52 -27.56 13.70
CA LEU A 212 -10.01 -26.56 12.76
C LEU A 212 -8.48 -26.52 12.80
N SER A 213 -7.86 -26.45 11.63
CA SER A 213 -6.42 -26.31 11.44
C SER A 213 -6.10 -25.07 10.62
N PHE A 214 -4.92 -24.53 10.88
CA PHE A 214 -4.34 -23.52 10.01
C PHE A 214 -3.63 -24.19 8.84
N MET A 215 -3.51 -23.49 7.71
CA MET A 215 -2.78 -23.96 6.53
C MET A 215 -1.39 -24.51 6.89
N SER A 216 -1.02 -25.63 6.28
CA SER A 216 0.31 -26.23 6.43
C SER A 216 1.39 -25.40 5.73
N GLU A 217 2.58 -25.30 6.34
CA GLU A 217 3.72 -24.62 5.74
C GLU A 217 4.22 -25.38 4.50
N PRO A 218 4.23 -24.77 3.30
CA PRO A 218 4.76 -25.43 2.11
C PRO A 218 6.30 -25.48 2.14
N GLU A 219 6.87 -26.44 1.39
CA GLU A 219 8.32 -26.48 1.16
C GLU A 219 8.82 -25.19 0.46
N GLY A 220 10.11 -24.90 0.58
CA GLY A 220 10.72 -23.72 -0.06
C GLY A 220 10.56 -22.42 0.72
N ILE A 221 10.26 -22.50 2.01
CA ILE A 221 10.40 -21.40 2.97
C ILE A 221 11.59 -21.69 3.88
N GLU A 222 12.45 -20.71 4.08
CA GLU A 222 13.62 -20.78 4.95
C GLU A 222 13.61 -19.63 5.95
N LYS A 223 14.18 -19.86 7.14
CA LYS A 223 14.45 -18.79 8.11
C LYS A 223 15.87 -18.28 7.92
N VAL A 224 16.01 -17.00 7.58
CA VAL A 224 17.31 -16.37 7.33
C VAL A 224 17.48 -15.09 8.13
N PRO A 225 18.70 -14.76 8.59
CA PRO A 225 18.99 -13.44 9.13
C PRO A 225 18.69 -12.37 8.07
N THR A 226 17.75 -11.48 8.40
CA THR A 226 17.28 -10.40 7.55
C THR A 226 17.59 -9.06 8.19
N CYS A 227 18.06 -8.13 7.36
CA CYS A 227 18.37 -6.79 7.81
C CYS A 227 17.10 -6.00 8.14
N LEU A 228 17.03 -5.48 9.37
CA LEU A 228 15.92 -4.69 9.87
C LEU A 228 16.07 -3.20 9.58
N ASP A 229 17.27 -2.75 9.22
CA ASP A 229 17.52 -1.35 8.90
C ASP A 229 16.73 -0.96 7.63
N ALA A 230 16.34 0.32 7.57
CA ALA A 230 15.70 0.88 6.37
C ALA A 230 16.55 0.57 5.14
N PHE A 231 17.86 0.76 5.30
CA PHE A 231 18.87 0.64 4.28
C PHE A 231 20.16 0.07 4.88
N SER A 232 20.88 -0.70 4.09
CA SER A 232 22.20 -1.22 4.42
C SER A 232 23.01 -1.16 3.13
N TYR A 233 24.13 -0.44 3.16
CA TYR A 233 25.01 -0.27 2.00
C TYR A 233 26.14 -1.31 2.00
N GLU A 234 26.64 -1.70 3.19
CA GLU A 234 27.70 -2.70 3.34
C GLU A 234 27.47 -3.63 4.54
N THR A 235 27.05 -3.08 5.68
CA THR A 235 26.75 -3.81 6.91
C THR A 235 25.34 -3.52 7.38
N CYS A 236 24.76 -4.46 8.11
CA CYS A 236 23.46 -4.29 8.74
C CYS A 236 23.66 -4.20 10.25
N GLU A 237 23.21 -3.09 10.85
CA GLU A 237 23.31 -2.86 12.29
C GLU A 237 22.36 -3.77 13.06
N LYS A 238 21.14 -3.95 12.55
CA LYS A 238 20.09 -4.75 13.20
C LYS A 238 19.63 -5.88 12.32
N THR A 239 19.76 -7.11 12.81
CA THR A 239 19.26 -8.30 12.12
C THR A 239 18.26 -9.05 12.98
N ALA A 240 17.31 -9.71 12.33
CA ALA A 240 16.45 -10.71 12.95
C ALA A 240 16.21 -11.87 11.99
N LEU A 241 15.87 -13.04 12.53
CA LEU A 241 15.42 -14.16 11.71
C LEU A 241 14.05 -13.82 11.12
N ASP A 242 13.93 -13.93 9.81
CA ASP A 242 12.67 -13.76 9.09
C ASP A 242 12.47 -14.88 8.07
N ASP A 243 11.21 -15.11 7.69
CA ASP A 243 10.85 -16.13 6.71
C ASP A 243 11.08 -15.60 5.29
N ARG A 244 11.78 -16.37 4.46
CA ARG A 244 12.08 -16.05 3.06
C ARG A 244 11.69 -17.21 2.15
N ILE A 245 11.17 -16.86 0.97
CA ILE A 245 10.95 -17.84 -0.11
C ILE A 245 12.31 -18.17 -0.72
N VAL A 246 12.67 -19.46 -0.74
CA VAL A 246 13.94 -19.94 -1.28
C VAL A 246 14.10 -19.49 -2.75
N GLY A 247 15.27 -18.94 -3.07
CA GLY A 247 15.57 -18.43 -4.42
C GLY A 247 15.02 -17.03 -4.71
N VAL A 248 14.14 -16.48 -3.87
CA VAL A 248 13.70 -15.08 -3.97
C VAL A 248 14.72 -14.19 -3.28
N LYS A 249 15.35 -13.32 -4.06
CA LYS A 249 16.20 -12.24 -3.53
C LYS A 249 15.37 -10.98 -3.39
N LEU A 250 15.67 -10.20 -2.35
CA LEU A 250 15.16 -8.84 -2.26
C LEU A 250 15.69 -8.06 -3.46
N GLN A 251 14.81 -7.37 -4.18
CA GLN A 251 15.22 -6.49 -5.26
C GLN A 251 16.08 -5.33 -4.74
N ASP A 252 16.82 -4.71 -5.66
CA ASP A 252 17.70 -3.59 -5.34
C ASP A 252 16.91 -2.49 -4.64
N LYS A 253 17.32 -2.19 -3.40
CA LYS A 253 16.64 -1.19 -2.56
C LYS A 253 16.74 0.20 -3.18
N CYS A 254 17.82 0.50 -3.92
CA CYS A 254 18.07 1.82 -4.53
C CYS A 254 16.99 2.20 -5.55
N GLU A 255 16.60 1.25 -6.41
CA GLU A 255 15.57 1.52 -7.43
C GLU A 255 14.20 1.82 -6.80
N SER A 256 13.97 1.30 -5.60
CA SER A 256 12.65 1.28 -4.97
C SER A 256 12.30 2.54 -4.15
N LEU A 257 13.26 3.39 -3.79
CA LEU A 257 12.95 4.62 -3.05
C LEU A 257 12.48 5.75 -3.96
N ARG A 258 11.63 6.61 -3.38
CA ARG A 258 11.22 7.91 -3.91
C ARG A 258 12.00 9.04 -3.21
N GLY A 259 12.05 10.23 -3.83
CA GLY A 259 12.83 11.36 -3.28
C GLY A 259 12.32 11.80 -1.91
N GLU A 260 11.00 11.84 -1.74
CA GLU A 260 10.34 12.17 -0.48
C GLU A 260 10.53 11.11 0.62
N GLU A 261 10.62 9.82 0.25
CA GLU A 261 10.93 8.74 1.19
C GLU A 261 12.39 8.83 1.65
N LEU A 262 13.31 9.09 0.72
CA LEU A 262 14.73 9.25 1.05
C LEU A 262 14.97 10.44 1.97
N GLU A 263 14.33 11.58 1.68
CA GLU A 263 14.37 12.76 2.56
C GLU A 263 13.80 12.45 3.95
N PHE A 264 12.68 11.72 4.02
CA PHE A 264 12.11 11.29 5.30
C PHE A 264 13.10 10.43 6.09
N LEU A 265 13.77 9.47 5.45
CA LEU A 265 14.74 8.60 6.11
C LEU A 265 15.94 9.40 6.65
N ILE A 266 16.48 10.33 5.86
CA ILE A 266 17.61 11.18 6.26
C ILE A 266 17.22 12.09 7.43
N LYS A 267 16.10 12.81 7.30
CA LYS A 267 15.63 13.77 8.31
C LYS A 267 15.36 13.13 9.67
N ASN A 268 14.96 11.87 9.69
CA ASN A 268 14.66 11.12 10.92
C ASN A 268 15.83 10.27 11.41
N GLY A 269 17.01 10.38 10.80
CA GLY A 269 18.22 9.65 11.22
C GLY A 269 18.17 8.15 10.96
N PHE A 270 17.30 7.69 10.05
CA PHE A 270 17.29 6.31 9.57
C PHE A 270 18.33 6.06 8.47
N LEU A 271 18.84 7.14 7.86
CA LEU A 271 19.90 7.12 6.87
C LEU A 271 20.83 8.31 7.09
N ASP A 272 22.13 8.08 6.94
CA ASP A 272 23.09 9.17 6.82
C ASP A 272 23.21 9.62 5.35
N LYS A 273 23.24 10.94 5.14
CA LYS A 273 23.26 11.52 3.80
C LYS A 273 24.59 11.26 3.07
N ASP A 274 25.70 11.27 3.79
CA ASP A 274 27.01 11.01 3.21
C ASP A 274 27.19 9.52 2.93
N GLU A 275 26.61 8.63 3.75
CA GLU A 275 26.52 7.20 3.41
C GLU A 275 25.74 6.97 2.11
N VAL A 276 24.59 7.63 1.93
CA VAL A 276 23.81 7.55 0.67
C VAL A 276 24.67 7.98 -0.52
N LYS A 277 25.35 9.13 -0.41
CA LYS A 277 26.21 9.70 -1.48
C LYS A 277 27.40 8.80 -1.84
N ASN A 278 27.92 8.05 -0.87
CA ASN A 278 29.07 7.15 -1.07
C ASN A 278 28.66 5.70 -1.38
N SER A 279 27.37 5.41 -1.42
CA SER A 279 26.84 4.07 -1.67
C SER A 279 26.69 3.74 -3.16
N PRO A 280 26.53 2.45 -3.52
CA PRO A 280 26.14 2.06 -4.87
C PRO A 280 24.83 2.70 -5.36
N CYS A 281 23.94 3.12 -4.45
CA CYS A 281 22.70 3.80 -4.83
C CYS A 281 22.92 5.20 -5.38
N ALA A 282 24.06 5.83 -5.09
CA ALA A 282 24.35 7.17 -5.61
C ALA A 282 24.31 7.18 -7.14
N GLU A 283 24.81 6.14 -7.81
CA GLU A 283 24.75 6.03 -9.27
C GLU A 283 23.30 5.89 -9.77
N VAL A 284 22.47 5.09 -9.09
CA VAL A 284 21.04 4.94 -9.43
C VAL A 284 20.30 6.27 -9.24
N TYR A 285 20.60 7.00 -8.17
CA TYR A 285 19.93 8.24 -7.82
C TYR A 285 20.37 9.45 -8.65
N LYS A 286 21.59 9.44 -9.19
CA LYS A 286 22.11 10.49 -10.08
C LYS A 286 21.27 10.66 -11.35
N ASP A 287 20.60 9.61 -11.82
CA ASP A 287 19.78 9.65 -13.02
C ASP A 287 18.27 9.79 -12.73
N LYS A 288 17.88 9.85 -11.44
CA LYS A 288 16.47 9.98 -11.06
C LYS A 288 16.04 11.44 -11.03
N LYS A 289 14.93 11.72 -11.72
CA LYS A 289 14.32 13.06 -11.74
C LYS A 289 13.74 13.44 -10.37
N PRO A 290 13.78 14.73 -9.99
CA PRO A 290 13.13 15.21 -8.77
C PRO A 290 11.63 14.95 -8.75
N VAL A 291 11.05 14.73 -7.58
CA VAL A 291 9.61 14.48 -7.42
C VAL A 291 8.90 15.76 -6.97
N PHE A 292 7.91 16.21 -7.76
CA PHE A 292 7.01 17.27 -7.31
C PHE A 292 6.08 16.76 -6.22
N ALA A 293 6.04 17.50 -5.13
CA ALA A 293 5.17 17.23 -4.00
C ALA A 293 3.86 18.01 -4.11
N TYR A 294 3.99 19.28 -4.44
CA TYR A 294 2.87 20.18 -4.68
C TYR A 294 3.37 21.38 -5.49
N PRO A 295 2.57 21.92 -6.41
CA PRO A 295 1.28 21.39 -6.89
C PRO A 295 1.49 20.12 -7.74
N TYR A 296 0.41 19.49 -8.17
CA TYR A 296 0.49 18.29 -9.02
C TYR A 296 0.29 18.60 -10.51
N ASN A 297 0.78 17.69 -11.35
CA ASN A 297 0.62 17.84 -12.80
C ASN A 297 -0.86 17.77 -13.18
N GLY A 298 -1.32 18.73 -13.96
CA GLY A 298 -2.71 18.88 -14.36
C GLY A 298 -3.62 19.53 -13.31
N GLU A 299 -3.08 19.98 -12.17
CA GLU A 299 -3.89 20.57 -11.11
C GLU A 299 -4.62 21.83 -11.58
N GLU A 300 -5.95 21.83 -11.44
CA GLU A 300 -6.78 23.01 -11.61
C GLU A 300 -7.06 23.66 -10.25
N ILE A 301 -6.51 24.85 -10.03
CA ILE A 301 -6.66 25.62 -8.79
C ILE A 301 -7.71 26.70 -9.02
N VAL A 302 -8.82 26.61 -8.29
CA VAL A 302 -9.92 27.59 -8.33
C VAL A 302 -9.68 28.69 -7.30
N THR A 303 -9.72 29.95 -7.73
CA THR A 303 -9.40 31.12 -6.90
C THR A 303 -10.22 32.35 -7.32
N ASP A 304 -10.68 33.12 -6.33
CA ASP A 304 -11.37 34.39 -6.57
C ASP A 304 -10.42 35.57 -6.81
N GLU A 305 -9.12 35.35 -6.58
CA GLU A 305 -8.06 36.35 -6.66
C GLU A 305 -7.42 36.41 -8.06
N ASN A 306 -7.04 37.60 -8.53
CA ASN A 306 -6.33 37.75 -9.80
C ASN A 306 -4.87 37.24 -9.73
N VAL A 307 -4.32 37.22 -8.52
CA VAL A 307 -2.99 36.70 -8.19
C VAL A 307 -3.17 35.79 -6.99
N THR A 308 -2.75 34.54 -7.10
CA THR A 308 -2.87 33.55 -6.03
C THR A 308 -1.49 33.08 -5.61
N GLN A 309 -1.28 33.01 -4.30
CA GLN A 309 -0.05 32.48 -3.74
C GLN A 309 -0.08 30.95 -3.75
N ILE A 310 0.78 30.36 -4.58
CA ILE A 310 0.95 28.91 -4.69
C ILE A 310 2.22 28.51 -3.95
N MET A 311 2.10 27.47 -3.12
CA MET A 311 3.26 26.79 -2.54
C MET A 311 3.83 25.84 -3.57
N LEU A 312 5.15 25.78 -3.68
CA LEU A 312 5.86 24.83 -4.51
C LEU A 312 6.81 24.03 -3.63
N LYS A 313 6.80 22.72 -3.79
CA LYS A 313 7.67 21.80 -3.07
C LYS A 313 8.07 20.63 -3.95
N CYS A 314 9.34 20.29 -3.91
CA CYS A 314 9.93 19.24 -4.72
C CYS A 314 11.08 18.56 -3.96
N TYR A 315 11.32 17.29 -4.27
CA TYR A 315 12.32 16.44 -3.63
C TYR A 315 13.32 15.92 -4.66
N ALA A 316 14.61 16.25 -4.51
CA ALA A 316 15.70 15.60 -5.22
C ALA A 316 16.13 14.33 -4.50
N PHE A 317 16.67 13.37 -5.27
CA PHE A 317 17.24 12.13 -4.74
C PHE A 317 18.65 12.32 -4.19
N LEU A 318 19.41 13.25 -4.76
CA LEU A 318 20.74 13.61 -4.30
C LEU A 318 20.89 15.13 -4.30
N GLY A 319 21.74 15.61 -3.40
CA GLY A 319 22.05 17.02 -3.28
C GLY A 319 21.30 17.72 -2.15
N ASP A 320 21.72 18.95 -1.90
CA ASP A 320 21.19 19.81 -0.83
C ASP A 320 20.29 20.91 -1.38
N GLU A 321 20.24 21.05 -2.70
CA GLU A 321 19.66 22.20 -3.37
C GLU A 321 18.87 21.75 -4.58
N ILE A 322 17.77 22.46 -4.83
CA ILE A 322 16.99 22.33 -6.05
C ILE A 322 16.76 23.72 -6.65
N TYR A 323 16.54 23.74 -7.95
CA TYR A 323 16.33 24.95 -8.72
C TYR A 323 14.92 24.89 -9.29
N LEU A 324 14.10 25.86 -8.88
CA LEU A 324 12.71 25.97 -9.30
C LEU A 324 12.56 27.06 -10.36
N LYS A 325 11.84 26.74 -11.43
CA LYS A 325 11.52 27.69 -12.49
C LYS A 325 10.02 27.68 -12.77
N VAL A 326 9.46 28.88 -12.94
CA VAL A 326 8.08 29.10 -13.35
C VAL A 326 8.11 29.70 -14.75
N ASP A 327 7.36 29.10 -15.67
CA ASP A 327 7.26 29.50 -17.07
C ASP A 327 8.65 29.73 -17.67
N ASP A 328 8.88 30.92 -18.25
CA ASP A 328 10.15 31.32 -18.86
C ASP A 328 11.06 32.10 -17.91
N LEU A 329 10.71 32.22 -16.63
CA LEU A 329 11.51 32.96 -15.65
C LEU A 329 12.85 32.27 -15.35
N ASN A 330 13.71 32.99 -14.62
CA ASN A 330 14.98 32.44 -14.14
C ASN A 330 14.76 31.41 -13.03
N PHE A 331 15.65 30.43 -12.97
CA PHE A 331 15.69 29.50 -11.86
C PHE A 331 15.94 30.23 -10.53
N SER A 332 15.16 29.84 -9.52
CA SER A 332 15.34 30.24 -8.13
C SER A 332 15.87 29.05 -7.34
N LYS A 333 17.00 29.26 -6.67
CA LYS A 333 17.64 28.25 -5.83
C LYS A 333 16.94 28.17 -4.48
N ILE A 334 16.62 26.96 -4.04
CA ILE A 334 16.08 26.66 -2.72
C ILE A 334 16.78 25.43 -2.13
N GLU A 335 16.63 25.23 -0.82
CA GLU A 335 17.05 23.99 -0.16
C GLU A 335 16.15 22.82 -0.62
N ASN A 336 16.72 21.62 -0.75
CA ASN A 336 15.96 20.42 -1.08
C ASN A 336 14.78 20.23 -0.10
N ALA A 337 13.63 19.80 -0.61
CA ALA A 337 12.41 19.57 0.19
C ALA A 337 11.85 20.81 0.94
N SER A 338 12.41 22.00 0.72
CA SER A 338 11.88 23.25 1.29
C SER A 338 10.69 23.77 0.48
N GLU A 339 9.86 24.59 1.14
CA GLU A 339 8.68 25.20 0.51
C GLU A 339 9.05 26.57 -0.07
N LYS A 340 8.67 26.80 -1.32
CA LYS A 340 8.78 28.10 -1.97
C LYS A 340 7.39 28.63 -2.30
N ARG A 341 7.05 29.80 -1.78
CA ARG A 341 5.82 30.50 -2.16
C ARG A 341 6.06 31.38 -3.37
N LEU A 342 5.13 31.33 -4.31
CA LEU A 342 5.16 32.00 -5.60
C LEU A 342 3.80 32.63 -5.84
N ASP A 343 3.77 33.87 -6.30
CA ASP A 343 2.54 34.55 -6.67
C ASP A 343 2.30 34.35 -8.17
N LEU A 344 1.22 33.65 -8.52
CA LEU A 344 0.86 33.31 -9.89
C LEU A 344 -0.46 33.97 -10.29
N THR A 345 -0.54 34.43 -11.54
CA THR A 345 -1.78 34.99 -12.10
C THR A 345 -2.74 33.90 -12.56
N LEU A 346 -3.96 34.27 -12.93
CA LEU A 346 -4.85 33.36 -13.65
C LEU A 346 -4.22 32.93 -14.98
N GLY A 347 -4.33 31.65 -15.33
CA GLY A 347 -3.74 31.08 -16.54
C GLY A 347 -3.15 29.70 -16.33
N GLU A 348 -2.57 29.17 -17.40
CA GLU A 348 -1.76 27.96 -17.37
C GLU A 348 -0.31 28.33 -17.06
N HIS A 349 0.33 27.58 -16.17
CA HIS A 349 1.72 27.79 -15.76
C HIS A 349 2.50 26.48 -15.82
N THR A 350 3.72 26.55 -16.34
CA THR A 350 4.67 25.43 -16.37
C THR A 350 5.66 25.57 -15.23
N LEU A 351 5.78 24.55 -14.39
CA LEU A 351 6.68 24.53 -13.24
C LEU A 351 7.76 23.48 -13.46
N LYS A 352 9.02 23.87 -13.28
CA LYS A 352 10.19 23.02 -13.46
C LYS A 352 10.98 22.90 -12.17
N CYS A 353 11.36 21.68 -11.83
CA CYS A 353 12.24 21.37 -10.69
C CYS A 353 13.48 20.67 -11.22
N LEU A 354 14.64 21.28 -11.01
CA LEU A 354 15.95 20.82 -11.46
C LEU A 354 16.84 20.51 -10.25
N ASP A 355 17.49 19.35 -10.22
CA ASP A 355 18.48 19.02 -9.18
C ASP A 355 19.91 19.43 -9.55
N GLN A 356 20.84 19.22 -8.62
CA GLN A 356 22.28 19.49 -8.82
C GLN A 356 22.94 18.58 -9.87
N ASN A 357 22.30 17.47 -10.26
CA ASN A 357 22.78 16.55 -11.29
C ASN A 357 22.19 16.89 -12.67
N SER A 358 21.49 18.01 -12.80
CA SER A 358 20.82 18.46 -14.03
C SER A 358 19.62 17.59 -14.46
N ASN A 359 19.05 16.79 -13.56
CA ASN A 359 17.79 16.13 -13.84
C ASN A 359 16.62 17.08 -13.62
N GLN A 360 15.69 17.09 -14.56
CA GLN A 360 14.55 17.99 -14.54
C GLN A 360 13.23 17.22 -14.56
N SER A 361 12.35 17.59 -13.64
CA SER A 361 10.91 17.32 -13.71
C SER A 361 10.15 18.57 -14.11
N GLU A 362 9.03 18.36 -14.78
CA GLU A 362 8.16 19.43 -15.27
C GLU A 362 6.71 19.04 -15.03
N ILE A 363 5.92 19.99 -14.56
CA ILE A 363 4.47 19.87 -14.39
C ILE A 363 3.78 21.10 -14.94
N THR A 364 2.51 20.95 -15.31
CA THR A 364 1.65 22.05 -15.72
C THR A 364 0.49 22.18 -14.74
N ILE A 365 0.14 23.41 -14.36
CA ILE A 365 -1.02 23.72 -13.53
C ILE A 365 -1.86 24.80 -14.19
N LYS A 366 -3.12 24.92 -13.76
CA LYS A 366 -4.02 25.95 -14.25
C LYS A 366 -4.73 26.66 -13.12
N LEU A 367 -4.52 27.97 -13.01
CA LEU A 367 -5.25 28.83 -12.10
C LEU A 367 -6.45 29.41 -12.84
N ARG A 368 -7.65 29.18 -12.31
CA ARG A 368 -8.89 29.71 -12.89
C ARG A 368 -9.82 30.25 -11.82
N ARG A 369 -10.76 31.07 -12.27
CA ARG A 369 -11.87 31.54 -11.45
C ARG A 369 -13.00 30.52 -11.41
#